data_AF-A0A8T5ZXM4-F1
#
_entry.id   AF-A0A8T5ZXM4-F1
#
_cell.length_a   1.000
_cell.length_b   1.000
_cell.length_c   1.000
_cell.angle_alpha   90.00
_cell.angle_beta   90.00
_cell.angle_gamma   90.00
#
_symmetry.space_group_name_H-M   'P 1'
#
loop_
_entity.id
_entity.type
_entity.pdbx_description
1 polymer ?
#
loop_
_entity_poly.entity_id
_entity_poly.type
_entity_poly.pdbx_seq_one_letter_code
_entity_poly.pdbx_strand_id
1 'polypeptide(L)'
;DQVAPVAPEPIQEGQPEEPPVAETQSFQPESGIDQQWRTYRVEPGKTLAQLFRDHNLPPTDVYAMAQVEGADKPLSNLQNGQIVKIRQNANGVVTGLTIDTGNNQQVLFTRQPDGNFIRAR
;
A
#
# COMPACT_ATOMS: atom_id res chain seq x y z
N ASP A 1 -58.52 -12.24 -27.17
CA ASP A 1 -58.31 -12.23 -25.71
C ASP A 1 -57.35 -13.35 -25.34
N GLN A 2 -56.11 -12.99 -24.98
CA GLN A 2 -55.33 -13.61 -23.90
C GLN A 2 -53.90 -13.08 -23.95
N VAL A 3 -53.66 -12.09 -23.09
CA VAL A 3 -52.36 -11.73 -22.55
C VAL A 3 -51.81 -12.93 -21.78
N ALA A 4 -50.62 -13.41 -22.12
CA ALA A 4 -49.95 -14.43 -21.31
C ALA A 4 -49.42 -13.78 -20.01
N PRO A 5 -49.62 -14.41 -18.83
CA PRO A 5 -49.31 -13.82 -17.54
C PRO A 5 -47.80 -13.77 -17.27
N VAL A 6 -47.38 -12.67 -16.65
CA VAL A 6 -46.05 -12.40 -16.11
C VAL A 6 -45.57 -13.55 -15.20
N ALA A 7 -44.34 -14.02 -15.42
CA ALA A 7 -43.67 -14.91 -14.49
C ALA A 7 -43.26 -14.12 -13.23
N PRO A 8 -43.39 -14.71 -12.02
CA PRO A 8 -43.13 -13.99 -10.76
C PRO A 8 -41.63 -13.71 -10.57
N GLU A 9 -41.29 -12.44 -10.34
CA GLU A 9 -40.01 -12.04 -9.74
C GLU A 9 -39.97 -12.52 -8.28
N PRO A 10 -38.88 -13.16 -7.81
CA PRO A 10 -38.69 -13.35 -6.38
C PRO A 10 -38.29 -12.02 -5.73
N ILE A 11 -39.27 -11.29 -5.24
CA ILE A 11 -39.10 -10.30 -4.18
C ILE A 11 -38.62 -11.02 -2.90
N GLN A 12 -37.45 -10.61 -2.39
CA GLN A 12 -37.00 -10.93 -1.03
C GLN A 12 -37.28 -9.71 -0.16
N GLU A 13 -38.41 -9.70 0.53
CA GLU A 13 -38.71 -8.80 1.64
C GLU A 13 -38.24 -9.44 2.96
N GLY A 14 -37.43 -8.72 3.75
CA GLY A 14 -37.08 -9.07 5.13
C GLY A 14 -35.73 -8.53 5.63
N GLN A 15 -35.71 -7.30 6.16
CA GLN A 15 -34.61 -6.71 6.96
C GLN A 15 -34.55 -7.32 8.38
N PRO A 16 -33.38 -7.39 9.06
CA PRO A 16 -32.94 -6.27 9.92
C PRO A 16 -31.44 -5.91 9.83
N GLU A 17 -31.15 -4.66 10.22
CA GLU A 17 -29.84 -4.02 10.41
C GLU A 17 -28.87 -4.83 11.28
N GLU A 18 -27.61 -5.03 10.86
CA GLU A 18 -26.45 -5.33 11.72
C GLU A 18 -25.12 -5.33 10.91
N PRO A 19 -24.01 -4.87 11.49
CA PRO A 19 -23.47 -3.49 11.46
C PRO A 19 -22.79 -3.14 10.12
N PRO A 20 -22.31 -1.89 9.90
CA PRO A 20 -21.27 -1.70 8.89
C PRO A 20 -20.13 -2.63 9.28
N VAL A 21 -19.76 -3.55 8.38
CA VAL A 21 -18.45 -4.17 8.44
C VAL A 21 -17.46 -3.03 8.29
N ALA A 22 -17.07 -2.44 9.42
CA ALA A 22 -15.77 -1.86 9.61
C ALA A 22 -14.80 -3.03 9.45
N GLU A 23 -14.60 -3.44 8.20
CA GLU A 23 -13.52 -4.32 7.80
C GLU A 23 -12.25 -3.57 8.16
N THR A 24 -11.79 -3.91 9.35
CA THR A 24 -10.57 -3.50 9.96
C THR A 24 -9.48 -4.00 9.05
N GLN A 25 -9.11 -3.20 8.06
CA GLN A 25 -7.82 -3.18 7.40
C GLN A 25 -7.14 -4.55 7.32
N SER A 26 -7.83 -5.56 6.79
CA SER A 26 -7.16 -6.75 6.34
C SER A 26 -6.52 -6.36 5.01
N PHE A 27 -5.32 -5.77 5.10
CA PHE A 27 -4.34 -5.85 4.04
C PHE A 27 -4.07 -7.35 3.80
N GLN A 28 -5.00 -8.03 3.13
CA GLN A 28 -4.80 -9.37 2.63
C GLN A 28 -3.65 -9.28 1.62
N PRO A 29 -2.49 -9.90 1.87
CA PRO A 29 -1.48 -9.98 0.84
C PRO A 29 -2.03 -10.96 -0.22
N GLU A 30 -2.53 -10.41 -1.32
CA GLU A 30 -2.76 -11.15 -2.56
C GLU A 30 -1.53 -12.03 -2.84
N SER A 31 -1.75 -13.34 -2.72
CA SER A 31 -1.23 -14.39 -3.59
C SER A 31 0.10 -14.10 -4.30
N GLY A 32 1.21 -14.51 -3.68
CA GLY A 32 2.53 -14.49 -4.30
C GLY A 32 3.65 -14.38 -3.27
N ILE A 33 3.97 -15.49 -2.60
CA ILE A 33 4.96 -15.60 -1.51
C ILE A 33 6.37 -15.09 -1.89
N ASP A 34 6.67 -14.93 -3.18
CA ASP A 34 7.95 -14.40 -3.68
C ASP A 34 7.97 -12.87 -3.87
N GLN A 35 6.83 -12.20 -3.67
CA GLN A 35 6.59 -10.82 -4.08
C GLN A 35 5.66 -10.05 -3.12
N GLN A 36 5.58 -10.49 -1.87
CA GLN A 36 4.65 -9.93 -0.89
C GLN A 36 5.03 -8.50 -0.48
N TRP A 37 4.02 -7.63 -0.46
CA TRP A 37 4.13 -6.32 0.16
C TRP A 37 4.15 -6.48 1.68
N ARG A 38 5.25 -6.06 2.30
CA ARG A 38 5.39 -6.01 3.75
C ARG A 38 4.98 -4.62 4.22
N THR A 39 3.96 -4.57 5.06
CA THR A 39 3.47 -3.32 5.64
C THR A 39 4.23 -3.02 6.92
N TYR A 40 4.80 -1.83 6.97
CA TYR A 40 5.56 -1.30 8.08
C TYR A 40 4.97 0.02 8.52
N ARG A 41 4.96 0.27 9.83
CA ARG A 41 4.51 1.53 10.40
C ARG A 41 5.72 2.35 10.79
N VAL A 42 5.74 3.62 10.39
CA VAL A 42 6.85 4.51 10.74
C VAL A 42 6.66 5.05 12.16
N GLU A 43 7.67 4.83 12.98
CA GLU A 43 7.71 5.30 14.37
C GLU A 43 8.04 6.81 14.46
N PRO A 44 7.69 7.48 15.58
CA PRO A 44 7.82 8.92 15.69
C PRO A 44 9.29 9.31 15.74
N GLY A 45 9.71 10.22 14.88
CA GLY A 45 11.11 10.62 14.76
C GLY A 45 12.00 9.63 13.97
N LYS A 46 11.43 8.54 13.44
CA LYS A 46 12.13 7.65 12.52
C LYS A 46 11.89 8.05 11.07
N THR A 47 12.94 7.98 10.27
CA THR A 47 12.88 8.20 8.81
C THR A 47 12.78 6.86 8.07
N LEU A 48 12.40 6.88 6.79
CA LEU A 48 12.42 5.66 5.99
C LEU A 48 13.82 5.04 5.92
N ALA A 49 14.87 5.88 5.88
CA ALA A 49 16.25 5.41 5.92
C ALA A 49 16.51 4.52 7.16
N GLN A 50 15.97 4.91 8.31
CA GLN A 50 16.07 4.10 9.52
C GLN A 50 15.21 2.83 9.43
N LEU A 51 13.98 2.92 8.91
CA LEU A 51 13.12 1.75 8.69
C LEU A 51 13.82 0.70 7.82
N PHE A 52 14.52 1.14 6.78
CA PHE A 52 15.30 0.26 5.93
C PHE A 52 16.45 -0.39 6.66
N ARG A 53 17.23 0.40 7.41
CA ARG A 53 18.35 -0.14 8.19
C ARG A 53 17.88 -1.15 9.24
N ASP A 54 16.74 -0.90 9.88
CA ASP A 54 16.12 -1.77 10.89
C ASP A 54 15.64 -3.10 10.28
N HIS A 55 15.00 -3.04 9.10
CA HIS A 55 14.49 -4.23 8.40
C HIS A 55 15.51 -4.87 7.44
N ASN A 56 16.80 -4.60 7.65
CA ASN A 56 17.91 -5.14 6.85
C ASN A 56 17.75 -4.90 5.33
N LEU A 57 17.07 -3.80 4.98
CA LEU A 57 16.89 -3.34 3.62
C LEU A 57 18.11 -2.51 3.19
N PRO A 58 18.48 -2.58 1.89
CA PRO A 58 19.60 -1.82 1.36
C PRO A 58 19.35 -0.30 1.47
N PRO A 59 20.17 0.45 2.23
CA PRO A 59 20.01 1.90 2.35
C PRO A 59 20.28 2.62 1.03
N THR A 60 21.03 2.01 0.10
CA THR A 60 21.22 2.47 -1.28
C THR A 60 19.90 2.72 -2.01
N ASP A 61 18.91 1.86 -1.81
CA ASP A 61 17.58 2.02 -2.43
C ASP A 61 16.85 3.25 -1.84
N VAL A 62 17.01 3.54 -0.55
CA VAL A 62 16.45 4.76 0.06
C VAL A 62 17.08 6.02 -0.50
N TYR A 63 18.40 6.02 -0.71
CA TYR A 63 19.05 7.17 -1.31
C TYR A 63 18.54 7.43 -2.73
N ALA A 64 18.37 6.39 -3.54
CA ALA A 64 17.81 6.52 -4.89
C ALA A 64 16.35 7.03 -4.87
N MET A 65 15.52 6.53 -3.95
CA MET A 65 14.17 7.06 -3.73
C MET A 65 14.18 8.51 -3.27
N ALA A 66 15.10 8.90 -2.39
CA ALA A 66 15.27 10.27 -1.92
C ALA A 66 15.72 11.24 -3.01
N GLN A 67 16.42 10.76 -4.05
CA GLN A 67 16.73 11.58 -5.23
C GLN A 67 15.47 11.90 -6.05
N VAL A 68 14.55 10.93 -6.20
CA VAL A 68 13.33 11.09 -7.01
C VAL A 68 12.12 11.60 -6.23
N GLU A 69 12.25 11.67 -4.92
CA GLU A 69 11.26 12.21 -3.99
C GLU A 69 10.94 13.68 -4.27
N GLY A 70 11.91 14.49 -4.70
CA GLY A 70 11.72 15.90 -5.01
C GLY A 70 11.64 16.81 -3.77
N ALA A 71 11.13 18.03 -3.95
CA ALA A 71 11.22 19.11 -2.96
C ALA A 71 10.38 18.90 -1.69
N ASP A 72 9.26 18.17 -1.78
CA ASP A 72 8.36 17.88 -0.65
C ASP A 72 9.00 16.99 0.42
N LYS A 73 10.07 16.29 0.06
CA LYS A 73 10.81 15.38 0.91
C LYS A 73 9.97 14.45 1.82
N PRO A 74 8.93 13.72 1.34
CA PRO A 74 8.14 12.80 2.18
C PRO A 74 8.95 11.82 3.06
N LEU A 75 10.14 11.38 2.65
CA LEU A 75 11.07 10.52 3.40
C LEU A 75 11.70 11.24 4.58
N SER A 76 11.93 12.54 4.45
CA SER A 76 12.46 13.39 5.53
C SER A 76 11.35 13.99 6.39
N ASN A 77 10.20 14.29 5.79
CA ASN A 77 9.00 14.82 6.43
C ASN A 77 8.03 13.72 6.87
N LEU A 78 8.56 12.50 7.06
CA LEU A 78 7.75 11.34 7.35
C LEU A 78 7.14 11.51 8.76
N GLN A 79 5.86 11.89 8.78
CA GLN A 79 4.96 11.91 9.93
C GLN A 79 4.87 10.56 10.63
N ASN A 80 4.65 10.63 11.95
CA ASN A 80 4.45 9.45 12.77
C ASN A 80 3.20 8.66 12.36
N GLY A 81 3.34 7.33 12.34
CA GLY A 81 2.21 6.43 12.11
C GLY A 81 1.85 6.25 10.64
N GLN A 82 2.59 6.85 9.72
CA GLN A 82 2.46 6.55 8.29
C GLN A 82 2.73 5.08 8.01
N ILE A 83 1.98 4.57 7.06
CA ILE A 83 2.08 3.19 6.62
C ILE A 83 2.97 3.14 5.38
N VAL A 84 4.05 2.38 5.47
CA VAL A 84 4.96 2.13 4.37
C VAL A 84 4.85 0.66 3.99
N LYS A 85 4.49 0.38 2.74
CA LYS A 85 4.48 -0.98 2.20
C LYS A 85 5.73 -1.15 1.37
N ILE A 86 6.50 -2.20 1.61
CA ILE A 86 7.76 -2.46 0.90
C ILE A 86 7.69 -3.85 0.30
N ARG A 87 8.02 -3.95 -0.97
CA ARG A 87 8.14 -5.18 -1.71
C ARG A 87 9.60 -5.45 -2.01
N GLN A 88 10.06 -6.64 -1.65
CA GLN A 88 11.41 -7.11 -1.92
C GLN A 88 11.38 -8.35 -2.81
N ASN A 89 12.43 -8.56 -3.57
CA ASN A 89 12.66 -9.84 -4.27
C ASN A 89 13.31 -10.87 -3.34
N ALA A 90 13.49 -12.09 -3.83
CA ALA A 90 14.17 -13.17 -3.10
C ALA A 90 15.61 -12.84 -2.65
N ASN A 91 16.27 -11.84 -3.24
CA ASN A 91 17.60 -11.37 -2.86
C ASN A 91 17.57 -10.28 -1.76
N GLY A 92 16.38 -9.89 -1.29
CA GLY A 92 16.20 -8.83 -0.30
C GLY A 92 16.30 -7.41 -0.86
N VAL A 93 16.37 -7.24 -2.18
CA VAL A 93 16.41 -5.91 -2.83
C VAL A 93 15.00 -5.36 -2.94
N VAL A 94 14.80 -4.07 -2.64
CA VAL A 94 13.49 -3.43 -2.70
C VAL A 94 13.09 -3.21 -4.16
N THR A 95 12.07 -3.90 -4.63
CA THR A 95 11.55 -3.74 -6.00
C THR A 95 10.42 -2.73 -6.09
N GLY A 96 9.74 -2.48 -4.97
CA GLY A 96 8.66 -1.50 -4.88
C GLY A 96 8.49 -1.03 -3.45
N LEU A 97 8.06 0.22 -3.30
CA LEU A 97 7.78 0.82 -2.01
C LEU A 97 6.60 1.76 -2.15
N THR A 98 5.75 1.82 -1.15
CA THR A 98 4.55 2.65 -1.16
C THR A 98 4.44 3.34 0.18
N ILE A 99 4.34 4.66 0.19
CA ILE A 99 4.21 5.47 1.40
C ILE A 99 2.81 6.06 1.41
N ASP A 100 2.05 5.80 2.47
CA ASP A 100 0.85 6.56 2.75
C ASP A 100 1.26 7.88 3.43
N THR A 101 1.19 8.99 2.69
CA THR A 101 1.61 10.33 3.15
C THR A 101 0.56 11.01 4.03
N GLY A 102 -0.54 10.33 4.34
CA GLY A 102 -1.74 10.95 4.90
C GLY A 102 -2.55 11.68 3.83
N ASN A 103 -3.73 12.17 4.21
CA ASN A 103 -4.68 12.87 3.32
C ASN A 103 -5.17 12.04 2.11
N ASN A 104 -5.25 10.71 2.23
CA ASN A 104 -5.54 9.79 1.12
C ASN A 104 -4.52 9.89 -0.04
N GLN A 105 -3.33 10.42 0.22
CA GLN A 105 -2.26 10.48 -0.76
C GLN A 105 -1.28 9.36 -0.52
N GLN A 106 -1.01 8.60 -1.57
CA GLN A 106 -0.07 7.51 -1.53
C GLN A 106 1.01 7.73 -2.59
N VAL A 107 2.26 7.65 -2.17
CA VAL A 107 3.40 7.76 -3.07
C VAL A 107 3.95 6.37 -3.33
N LEU A 108 3.87 5.93 -4.58
CA LEU A 108 4.45 4.67 -5.03
C LEU A 108 5.83 4.93 -5.62
N PHE A 109 6.82 4.18 -5.16
CA PHE A 109 8.16 4.10 -5.68
C PHE A 109 8.37 2.72 -6.31
N THR A 110 8.71 2.67 -7.58
CA THR A 110 9.00 1.42 -8.28
C THR A 110 10.47 1.41 -8.68
N ARG A 111 11.17 0.31 -8.38
CA ARG A 111 12.57 0.15 -8.79
C ARG A 111 12.62 -0.23 -10.26
N GLN A 112 13.42 0.51 -11.03
CA GLN A 112 13.71 0.21 -12.42
C GLN A 112 14.83 -0.84 -12.54
N PRO A 113 14.91 -1.57 -13.67
CA PRO A 113 16.00 -2.52 -13.92
C PRO A 113 17.38 -1.84 -13.87
N ASP A 114 17.47 -0.55 -14.20
CA ASP A 114 18.68 0.27 -14.12
C ASP A 114 19.14 0.58 -12.68
N GLY A 115 18.35 0.17 -11.67
CA GLY A 115 18.62 0.43 -10.25
C GLY A 115 18.17 1.81 -9.75
N ASN A 116 17.64 2.65 -10.65
CA ASN A 116 16.98 3.89 -10.27
C ASN A 116 15.54 3.64 -9.80
N PHE A 117 14.91 4.62 -9.16
CA PHE A 117 13.52 4.54 -8.74
C PHE A 117 12.66 5.56 -9.50
N ILE A 118 11.40 5.22 -9.73
CA ILE A 118 10.40 6.17 -10.24
C ILE A 118 9.34 6.43 -9.17
N ARG A 119 8.90 7.68 -9.06
CA ARG A 119 7.83 8.11 -8.16
C ARG A 119 6.51 8.25 -8.93
N ALA A 120 5.46 7.64 -8.42
CA ALA A 120 4.07 7.80 -8.84
C ALA A 120 3.21 8.26 -7.65
N ARG A 121 2.15 9.02 -7.91
CA ARG A 121 1.25 9.61 -6.90
C ARG A 121 -0.20 9.43 -7.32
#